data_AF-A0A926GUJ3-F1
#
_entry.id   AF-A0A926GUJ3-F1
#
_cell.length_a   1.000
_cell.length_b   1.000
_cell.length_c   1.000
_cell.angle_alpha   90.00
_cell.angle_beta   90.00
_cell.angle_gamma   90.00
#
_symmetry.space_group_name_H-M   'P 1'
#
loop_
_entity.id
_entity.type
_entity.pdbx_description
1 polymer ?
#
loop_
_entity_poly.entity_id
_entity_poly.type
_entity_poly.pdbx_seq_one_letter_code
_entity_poly.pdbx_strand_id
1 'polypeptide(L)'
;MRPPFPLPDSVTSFRDYFRLTAESDRVAEALGYSLTRLRAELPQADADLPWVTELQHRLEQSEPHVDVGSGQSQREFFIAPVLIELCVRFGVELHSEYPF
;
A
#
# COMPACT_ATOMS: atom_id res chain seq x y z
N MET A 1 4.38 17.20 20.01
CA MET A 1 3.27 16.24 20.20
C MET A 1 2.07 16.75 19.43
N ARG A 2 1.43 15.89 18.62
CA ARG A 2 0.17 16.22 17.92
C ARG A 2 -0.98 16.06 18.92
N PRO A 3 -2.00 16.94 18.94
CA PRO A 3 -3.09 16.83 19.90
C PRO A 3 -3.96 15.59 19.63
N PRO A 4 -4.45 14.91 20.69
CA PRO A 4 -5.33 13.75 20.56
C PRO A 4 -6.61 14.13 19.80
N PHE A 5 -7.12 13.19 18.99
CA PHE A 5 -8.41 13.38 18.31
C PHE A 5 -9.53 13.09 19.32
N PRO A 6 -10.40 14.06 19.65
CA PRO A 6 -11.52 13.82 20.54
C PRO A 6 -12.58 12.99 19.81
N LEU A 7 -12.79 11.75 20.25
CA LEU A 7 -13.89 10.94 19.75
C LEU A 7 -15.23 11.52 20.21
N PRO A 8 -16.20 11.73 19.31
CA PRO A 8 -17.54 12.15 19.70
C PRO A 8 -18.24 11.06 20.51
N ASP A 9 -19.02 11.45 21.53
CA ASP A 9 -19.85 10.53 22.32
C ASP A 9 -20.91 9.77 21.48
N SER A 10 -21.17 10.25 20.25
CA SER A 10 -22.08 9.61 19.29
C SER A 10 -21.48 8.39 18.59
N VAL A 11 -20.17 8.15 18.69
CA VAL A 11 -19.50 6.98 18.12
C VAL A 11 -19.72 5.78 19.05
N THR A 12 -20.72 4.97 18.75
CA THR A 12 -21.12 3.81 19.59
C THR A 12 -20.93 2.47 18.89
N SER A 13 -20.70 2.48 17.58
CA SER A 13 -20.49 1.28 16.78
C SER A 13 -19.40 1.48 15.73
N PHE A 14 -18.84 0.37 15.22
CA PHE A 14 -17.90 0.41 14.10
C PHE A 14 -18.50 1.08 12.85
N ARG A 15 -19.83 1.09 12.68
CA ARG A 15 -20.47 1.77 11.56
C ARG A 15 -20.28 3.29 11.60
N ASP A 16 -20.19 3.87 12.79
CA ASP A 16 -20.03 5.32 12.98
C ASP A 16 -18.62 5.80 12.60
N TYR A 17 -17.65 4.89 12.58
CA TYR A 17 -16.28 5.13 12.11
C TYR A 17 -16.26 5.80 10.73
N PHE A 18 -17.06 5.29 9.78
CA PHE A 18 -17.09 5.80 8.39
C PHE A 18 -17.68 7.21 8.27
N ARG A 19 -18.24 7.77 9.35
CA ARG A 19 -18.74 9.15 9.41
C ARG A 19 -17.69 10.13 9.91
N LEU A 20 -16.56 9.63 10.43
CA LEU A 20 -15.48 10.45 10.94
C LEU A 20 -14.67 11.03 9.77
N THR A 21 -14.36 12.32 9.85
CA THR A 21 -13.46 13.02 8.90
C THR A 21 -12.00 12.93 9.31
N ALA A 22 -11.67 12.02 10.22
CA ALA A 22 -10.33 11.83 10.76
C ALA A 22 -9.65 10.65 10.09
N GLU A 23 -8.35 10.77 9.89
CA GLU A 23 -7.49 9.69 9.43
C GLU A 23 -7.57 8.47 10.38
N SER A 24 -7.51 7.27 9.81
CA SER A 24 -7.65 6.00 10.52
C SER A 24 -6.70 5.86 11.71
N ASP A 25 -5.48 6.38 11.58
CA ASP A 25 -4.46 6.36 12.63
C ASP A 25 -4.86 7.24 13.84
N ARG A 26 -5.46 8.41 13.60
CA ARG A 26 -5.97 9.30 14.66
C ARG A 26 -7.12 8.69 15.43
N VAL A 27 -7.99 7.96 14.74
CA VAL A 27 -9.11 7.27 15.39
C VAL A 27 -8.60 6.11 16.25
N ALA A 28 -7.62 5.34 15.76
CA ALA A 28 -6.98 4.28 16.51
C ALA A 28 -6.29 4.81 17.79
N GLU A 29 -5.54 5.91 17.68
CA GLU A 29 -4.90 6.58 18.83
C GLU A 29 -5.92 7.02 19.89
N ALA A 30 -7.04 7.59 19.47
CA ALA A 30 -8.10 8.04 20.37
C ALA A 30 -8.81 6.88 21.11
N LEU A 31 -8.82 5.70 20.50
CA LEU A 31 -9.30 4.45 21.11
C LEU A 31 -8.23 3.75 21.98
N GLY A 32 -7.04 4.34 22.13
CA GLY A 32 -5.94 3.78 22.93
C GLY A 32 -5.07 2.77 22.19
N TYR A 33 -5.21 2.65 20.86
CA TYR A 33 -4.37 1.78 20.03
C TYR A 33 -3.21 2.56 19.42
N SER A 34 -2.11 1.86 19.18
CA SER A 34 -0.93 2.41 18.49
C SER A 34 -0.59 1.57 17.27
N LEU A 35 -0.31 2.21 16.14
CA LEU A 35 0.17 1.53 14.94
C LEU A 35 1.71 1.40 15.00
N THR A 36 2.19 0.18 15.22
CA THR A 36 3.62 -0.13 15.10
C THR A 36 3.91 -0.64 13.70
N ARG A 37 4.73 0.09 12.94
CA ARG A 37 5.28 -0.40 11.67
C ARG A 37 6.58 -1.12 11.96
N LEU A 38 6.63 -2.40 11.62
CA LEU A 38 7.84 -3.22 11.69
C LEU A 38 8.35 -3.45 10.28
N ARG A 39 9.66 -3.33 10.09
CA ARG A 39 10.31 -3.76 8.85
C ARG A 39 10.63 -5.24 9.00
N ALA A 40 10.02 -6.07 8.17
CA ALA A 40 10.41 -7.47 8.10
C ALA A 40 11.78 -7.56 7.41
N GLU A 41 12.71 -8.27 8.03
CA GLU A 41 13.92 -8.72 7.34
C GLU A 41 13.58 -9.96 6.53
N LEU A 42 13.35 -9.75 5.25
CA LEU A 42 13.10 -10.85 4.32
C LEU A 42 14.45 -11.49 3.95
N PRO A 43 14.54 -12.83 3.90
CA PRO A 43 15.72 -13.52 3.40
C PRO A 43 16.10 -12.95 2.04
N GLN A 44 17.35 -12.49 1.91
CA GLN A 44 17.87 -12.05 0.63
C GLN A 44 18.25 -13.28 -0.17
N ALA A 45 17.76 -13.38 -1.40
CA ALA A 45 18.27 -14.37 -2.33
C ALA A 45 19.62 -13.86 -2.87
N ASP A 46 20.68 -14.64 -2.66
CA ASP A 46 21.96 -14.44 -3.36
C ASP A 46 21.87 -15.09 -4.74
N ALA A 47 20.97 -14.54 -5.56
CA ALA A 47 20.66 -15.03 -6.89
C ALA A 47 20.85 -13.89 -7.88
N ASP A 48 21.56 -14.16 -8.98
CA ASP A 48 21.59 -13.25 -10.11
C ASP A 48 20.22 -13.29 -10.79
N LEU A 49 19.49 -12.18 -10.68
CA LEU A 49 18.15 -12.01 -11.25
C LEU A 49 18.17 -10.82 -12.23
N PRO A 50 18.74 -10.97 -13.45
CA PRO A 50 18.85 -9.88 -14.41
C PRO A 50 17.52 -9.23 -14.78
N TRP A 51 16.43 -10.00 -14.73
CA TRP A 51 15.08 -9.52 -14.99
C TRP A 51 14.59 -8.50 -13.95
N VAL A 52 15.10 -8.55 -12.71
CA VAL A 52 14.75 -7.56 -11.68
C VAL A 52 15.36 -6.21 -12.05
N THR A 53 16.61 -6.20 -12.48
CA THR A 53 17.30 -4.99 -12.96
C THR A 53 16.59 -4.39 -14.18
N GLU A 54 16.19 -5.24 -15.13
CA GLU A 54 15.41 -4.81 -16.30
C GLU A 54 14.06 -4.21 -15.91
N LEU A 55 13.34 -4.85 -14.98
CA LEU A 55 12.07 -4.34 -14.47
C LEU A 55 12.24 -3.00 -13.78
N GLN A 56 13.26 -2.84 -12.93
CA GLN A 56 13.58 -1.57 -12.26
C GLN A 56 13.83 -0.46 -13.28
N HIS A 57 14.70 -0.71 -14.26
CA HIS A 57 15.01 0.26 -15.30
C HIS A 57 13.76 0.69 -16.07
N ARG A 58 12.87 -0.23 -16.42
CA ARG A 58 11.58 0.09 -17.07
C ARG A 58 10.68 0.97 -16.21
N LEU A 59 10.61 0.72 -14.90
CA LEU A 59 9.78 1.52 -13.99
C LEU A 59 10.36 2.93 -13.83
N GLU A 60 11.68 3.06 -13.67
CA GLU A 60 12.38 4.35 -13.58
C GLU A 60 12.22 5.16 -14.87
N GLN A 61 12.29 4.51 -16.03
CA GLN A 61 12.03 5.16 -17.31
C GLN A 61 10.57 5.64 -17.45
N SER A 62 9.61 4.94 -16.84
CA SER A 62 8.21 5.33 -16.89
C SER A 62 7.85 6.46 -15.93
N GLU A 63 8.58 6.61 -14.81
CA GLU A 63 8.31 7.60 -13.76
C GLU A 63 8.07 9.02 -14.28
N PRO A 64 8.88 9.61 -15.19
CA PRO A 64 8.64 10.96 -15.70
C PRO A 64 7.44 11.07 -16.65
N HIS A 65 6.83 9.97 -17.04
CA HIS A 65 5.73 9.91 -18.02
C HIS A 65 4.37 9.61 -17.39
N VAL A 66 4.30 9.39 -16.07
CA VAL A 66 3.06 9.06 -15.35
C VAL A 66 2.84 9.99 -14.17
N ASP A 67 1.59 10.40 -13.93
CA ASP A 67 1.22 11.12 -12.70
C ASP A 67 0.85 10.13 -11.61
N VAL A 68 1.64 10.12 -10.54
CA VAL A 68 1.54 9.19 -9.42
C VAL A 68 1.03 9.87 -8.15
N GLY A 69 0.22 10.93 -8.29
CA GLY A 69 -0.31 11.68 -7.15
C GLY A 69 -1.34 10.94 -6.30
N SER A 70 -1.90 9.81 -6.78
CA SER A 70 -2.91 9.04 -6.07
C SER A 70 -2.49 7.60 -5.80
N GLY A 71 -3.03 7.00 -4.73
CA GLY A 71 -2.80 5.59 -4.44
C GLY A 71 -3.33 4.63 -5.53
N GLN A 72 -4.34 5.04 -6.30
CA GLN A 72 -4.82 4.27 -7.45
C GLN A 72 -3.81 4.31 -8.59
N SER A 73 -3.32 5.50 -8.95
CA SER A 73 -2.27 5.69 -9.95
C SER A 73 -0.99 4.91 -9.58
N GLN A 74 -0.60 4.92 -8.31
CA GLN A 74 0.57 4.18 -7.84
C GLN A 74 0.39 2.66 -7.99
N ARG A 75 -0.81 2.15 -7.67
CA ARG A 75 -1.15 0.73 -7.87
C ARG A 75 -1.07 0.34 -9.34
N GLU A 76 -1.58 1.19 -10.22
CA GLU A 76 -1.69 0.90 -11.64
C GLU A 76 -0.36 1.02 -12.38
N PHE A 77 0.43 2.05 -12.11
CA PHE A 77 1.67 2.32 -12.86
C PHE A 77 2.92 1.65 -12.29
N PHE A 78 2.94 1.31 -10.99
CA PHE A 78 4.12 0.69 -10.38
C PHE A 78 3.85 -0.71 -9.81
N ILE A 79 2.73 -0.92 -9.14
CA ILE A 79 2.47 -2.22 -8.49
C ILE A 79 2.00 -3.26 -9.50
N ALA A 80 1.05 -2.92 -10.38
CA ALA A 80 0.52 -3.86 -11.36
C ALA A 80 1.61 -4.39 -12.32
N PRO A 81 2.53 -3.58 -12.86
CA PRO A 81 3.61 -4.10 -13.70
C PRO A 81 4.52 -5.11 -12.98
N VAL A 82 4.81 -4.89 -11.70
CA VAL A 82 5.59 -5.83 -10.89
C VAL A 82 4.83 -7.14 -10.72
N LEU A 83 3.54 -7.08 -10.37
CA LEU A 83 2.71 -8.28 -10.21
C LEU A 83 2.58 -9.08 -11.51
N ILE A 84 2.39 -8.40 -12.64
CA ILE A 84 2.31 -9.05 -13.95
C ILE A 84 3.65 -9.69 -14.32
N GLU A 85 4.78 -9.02 -14.09
CA GLU A 85 6.10 -9.62 -14.34
C GLU A 85 6.28 -10.90 -13.51
N LEU A 86 5.89 -10.90 -12.22
CA LEU A 86 5.91 -12.11 -11.39
C LEU A 86 5.02 -13.23 -11.95
N CYS A 87 3.82 -12.91 -12.41
CA CYS A 87 2.92 -13.88 -13.03
C CYS A 87 3.54 -14.55 -14.25
N VAL A 88 4.11 -13.74 -15.15
CA VAL A 88 4.78 -14.23 -16.36
C VAL A 88 5.98 -15.11 -16.02
N ARG A 89 6.80 -14.72 -15.03
CA ARG A 89 8.02 -15.44 -14.68
C ARG A 89 7.77 -16.77 -13.96
N PHE A 90 6.78 -16.80 -13.08
CA PHE A 90 6.50 -17.97 -12.26
C PHE A 90 5.35 -18.83 -12.82
N GLY A 91 4.71 -18.41 -13.92
CA GLY A 91 3.58 -19.11 -14.49
C GLY A 91 2.37 -19.17 -13.55
N VAL A 92 2.19 -18.12 -12.74
CA VAL A 92 1.11 -18.02 -11.75
C VAL A 92 0.02 -17.07 -12.24
N GLU A 93 -1.19 -17.29 -11.76
CA GLU A 93 -2.35 -16.44 -12.06
C GLU A 93 -2.59 -15.44 -10.93
N LEU A 94 -2.81 -14.17 -11.28
CA LEU A 94 -3.22 -13.13 -10.34
C LEU A 94 -4.75 -13.04 -10.34
N HIS A 95 -5.37 -13.39 -9.22
CA HIS A 95 -6.80 -13.16 -9.02
C HIS A 95 -7.03 -11.76 -8.43
N SER A 96 -7.74 -10.91 -9.18
CA SER A 96 -8.17 -9.59 -8.71
C SER A 96 -9.45 -9.71 -7.88
N GLU A 97 -9.38 -10.29 -6.69
CA GLU A 97 -10.51 -10.26 -5.75
C GLU A 97 -10.51 -8.93 -5.00
N TYR A 98 -10.83 -7.80 -5.65
CA TYR A 98 -11.34 -6.55 -5.05
C TYR A 98 -11.55 -5.54 -6.19
N PRO A 99 -12.68 -4.81 -6.24
CA PRO A 99 -12.88 -3.77 -7.25
C PRO A 99 -11.87 -2.63 -7.05
N PHE A 100 -11.25 -2.21 -8.16
CA PHE A 100 -10.30 -1.08 -8.23
C PHE A 100 -10.95 0.28 -8.00
#